data_AF-A0AA42QI04-F1
#
_entry.id   AF-A0AA42QI04-F1
#
_cell.length_a   1.000
_cell.length_b   1.000
_cell.length_c   1.000
_cell.angle_alpha   90.00
_cell.angle_beta   90.00
_cell.angle_gamma   90.00
#
_symmetry.space_group_name_H-M   'P 1'
#
loop_
_entity.id
_entity.type
_entity.pdbx_description
1 polymer ?
#
loop_
_entity_poly.entity_id
_entity_poly.type
_entity_poly.pdbx_seq_one_letter_code
_entity_poly.pdbx_strand_id
1 'polypeptide(L)'
;MIRTVTRGVLLAAMVASVCAANAASTSQVSLANAAENASLIETRHATGEGAAVTSIRTQYFANEEMSVSWDDQQVLVLCKEAAYLKIPAAKLEGGALTTEQRQMIVYQALMSGLGAVAGIVGPAGEVVAVADDGSETRSVGENSWAYGVERYEVITQRLPDGALRVRTRKTEAVNTTPPAGPDDMFSTEDDQAARLSELAPVGSWTEVVVRGGARQPHVDPAMSLQGWVSMGDDRAATVAEARKLHGCK
;
A
#
# COMPACT_ATOMS: atom_id res chain seq x y z
N MET A 1 35.84 74.73 10.51
CA MET A 1 36.26 73.51 9.78
C MET A 1 35.54 72.33 10.41
N ILE A 2 34.66 71.67 9.66
CA ILE A 2 33.80 70.56 10.11
C ILE A 2 34.62 69.27 10.15
N ARG A 3 34.46 68.45 11.21
CA ARG A 3 34.53 66.96 11.23
C ARG A 3 34.49 66.47 12.69
N THR A 4 33.36 66.02 13.24
CA THR A 4 32.60 64.75 13.09
C THR A 4 32.70 63.95 14.38
N VAL A 5 31.52 63.75 14.98
CA VAL A 5 31.18 62.92 16.13
C VAL A 5 31.28 61.44 15.76
N THR A 6 31.79 60.59 16.64
CA THR A 6 31.18 59.25 16.83
C THR A 6 31.38 58.73 18.26
N ARG A 7 30.26 58.71 18.99
CA ARG A 7 30.00 57.90 20.18
C ARG A 7 29.83 56.44 19.78
N GLY A 8 30.13 55.53 20.70
CA GLY A 8 29.40 54.26 20.81
C GLY A 8 30.24 53.00 20.65
N VAL A 9 30.86 52.56 21.75
CA VAL A 9 31.18 51.15 21.94
C VAL A 9 30.07 50.57 22.80
N LEU A 10 29.20 49.75 22.20
CA LEU A 10 28.17 48.98 22.91
C LEU A 10 28.30 47.52 22.49
N LEU A 11 28.41 46.67 23.51
CA LEU A 11 28.53 45.22 23.46
C LEU A 11 27.47 44.57 22.55
N ALA A 12 27.90 43.58 21.77
CA ALA A 12 27.02 42.53 21.26
C ALA A 12 27.66 41.17 21.54
N ALA A 13 27.27 40.55 22.65
CA ALA A 13 27.50 39.14 22.90
C ALA A 13 26.43 38.35 22.12
N MET A 14 26.81 37.76 20.99
CA MET A 14 25.95 36.80 20.30
C MET A 14 26.15 35.41 20.93
N VAL A 15 25.21 35.01 21.77
CA VAL A 15 25.01 33.60 22.13
C VAL A 15 24.44 32.92 20.89
N ALA A 16 25.27 32.18 20.17
CA ALA A 16 24.81 31.25 19.15
C ALA A 16 24.09 30.10 19.85
N SER A 17 22.78 30.23 20.06
CA SER A 17 21.92 29.10 20.41
C SER A 17 21.80 28.22 19.17
N VAL A 18 22.75 27.30 19.01
CA VAL A 18 22.64 26.21 18.04
C VAL A 18 21.49 25.34 18.55
N CYS A 19 20.29 25.56 18.02
CA CYS A 19 19.24 24.56 18.09
C CYS A 19 19.72 23.37 17.26
N ALA A 20 20.47 22.45 17.88
CA ALA A 20 20.62 21.12 17.35
C ALA A 20 19.23 20.52 17.35
N ALA A 21 18.55 20.55 16.20
CA ALA A 21 17.39 19.72 15.97
C ALA A 21 17.88 18.27 16.12
N ASN A 22 17.68 17.68 17.29
CA ASN A 22 17.95 16.26 17.49
C ASN A 22 16.98 15.53 16.56
N ALA A 23 17.48 15.04 15.44
CA ALA A 23 16.73 14.12 14.60
C ALA A 23 16.34 12.93 15.49
N ALA A 24 15.05 12.56 15.45
CA ALA A 24 14.56 11.43 16.22
C ALA A 24 15.37 10.17 15.88
N SER A 25 15.61 9.32 16.87
CA SER A 25 16.18 8.00 16.60
C SER A 25 15.22 7.22 15.71
N THR A 26 15.78 6.37 14.84
CA THR A 26 15.00 5.55 13.93
C THR A 26 15.28 4.08 14.17
N SER A 27 14.23 3.27 14.13
CA SER A 27 14.29 1.82 14.09
C SER A 27 14.11 1.29 12.66
N GLN A 28 14.80 0.20 12.35
CA GLN A 28 14.68 -0.50 11.07
C GLN A 28 13.55 -1.52 11.13
N VAL A 29 12.63 -1.49 10.16
CA VAL A 29 11.46 -2.38 10.11
C VAL A 29 11.42 -3.10 8.77
N SER A 30 11.41 -4.43 8.80
CA SER A 30 11.20 -5.26 7.60
C SER A 30 9.72 -5.24 7.20
N LEU A 31 9.44 -4.84 5.95
CA LEU A 31 8.09 -4.80 5.40
C LEU A 31 7.48 -6.20 5.24
N ALA A 32 8.28 -7.18 4.82
CA ALA A 32 7.86 -8.57 4.71
C ALA A 32 7.45 -9.14 6.07
N ASN A 33 8.31 -9.01 7.08
CA ASN A 33 8.00 -9.50 8.43
C ASN A 33 6.78 -8.79 9.03
N ALA A 34 6.64 -7.47 8.81
CA ALA A 34 5.48 -6.73 9.27
C ALA A 34 4.18 -7.24 8.63
N ALA A 35 4.21 -7.52 7.33
CA ALA A 35 3.06 -8.01 6.57
C ALA A 35 2.69 -9.45 6.94
N GLU A 36 3.66 -10.35 7.09
CA GLU A 36 3.44 -11.74 7.50
C GLU A 36 2.78 -11.84 8.88
N ASN A 37 3.14 -10.93 9.78
CA ASN A 37 2.60 -10.87 11.15
C ASN A 37 1.42 -9.90 11.30
N ALA A 38 0.88 -9.39 10.20
CA ALA A 38 -0.22 -8.44 10.25
C ALA A 38 -1.50 -9.11 10.76
N SER A 39 -2.26 -8.40 11.58
CA SER A 39 -3.68 -8.68 11.84
C SER A 39 -4.58 -7.97 10.84
N LEU A 40 -4.09 -6.87 10.26
CA LEU A 40 -4.79 -6.06 9.29
C LEU A 40 -3.78 -5.31 8.40
N ILE A 41 -4.07 -5.28 7.10
CA ILE A 41 -3.41 -4.42 6.12
C ILE A 41 -4.48 -3.52 5.48
N GLU A 42 -4.27 -2.22 5.52
CA GLU A 42 -5.10 -1.23 4.83
C GLU A 42 -4.28 -0.61 3.72
N THR A 43 -4.81 -0.66 2.49
CA THR A 43 -4.16 -0.11 1.30
C THR A 43 -4.99 1.03 0.77
N ARG A 44 -4.35 2.12 0.41
CA ARG A 44 -4.94 3.23 -0.33
C ARG A 44 -4.10 3.50 -1.55
N HIS A 45 -4.75 3.67 -2.69
CA HIS A 45 -4.06 3.87 -3.95
C HIS A 45 -4.76 4.95 -4.77
N ALA A 46 -3.96 5.80 -5.42
CA ALA A 46 -4.44 6.70 -6.47
C ALA A 46 -3.57 6.54 -7.70
N THR A 47 -4.21 6.43 -8.85
CA THR A 47 -3.54 6.21 -10.14
C THR A 47 -2.84 7.44 -10.69
N GLY A 48 -3.03 8.62 -10.08
CA GLY A 48 -2.43 9.87 -10.52
C GLY A 48 -2.86 11.05 -9.65
N GLU A 49 -2.35 12.23 -9.96
CA GLU A 49 -2.76 13.46 -9.28
C GLU A 49 -4.24 13.77 -9.53
N GLY A 50 -4.99 14.03 -8.46
CA GLY A 50 -6.44 14.29 -8.53
C GLY A 50 -7.32 13.06 -8.81
N ALA A 51 -6.73 11.87 -9.00
CA ALA A 51 -7.49 10.64 -9.19
C ALA A 51 -8.25 10.24 -7.91
N ALA A 52 -9.36 9.53 -8.08
CA ALA A 52 -10.08 8.93 -6.96
C ALA A 52 -9.17 7.95 -6.20
N VAL A 53 -9.33 7.92 -4.87
CA VAL A 53 -8.55 7.03 -4.01
C VAL A 53 -9.33 5.74 -3.79
N THR A 54 -8.81 4.63 -4.27
CA THR A 54 -9.32 3.30 -3.95
C THR A 54 -8.76 2.86 -2.62
N SER A 55 -9.61 2.31 -1.74
CA SER A 55 -9.20 1.79 -0.44
C SER A 55 -9.58 0.33 -0.31
N ILE A 56 -8.64 -0.49 0.14
CA ILE A 56 -8.81 -1.93 0.36
C ILE A 56 -8.39 -2.24 1.80
N ARG A 57 -9.16 -3.07 2.47
CA ARG A 57 -8.90 -3.53 3.84
C ARG A 57 -8.84 -5.04 3.86
N THR A 58 -7.70 -5.59 4.25
CA THR A 58 -7.43 -7.03 4.33
C THR A 58 -7.15 -7.43 5.77
N GLN A 59 -8.10 -8.13 6.39
CA GLN A 59 -8.02 -8.62 7.76
C GLN A 59 -7.66 -10.10 7.79
N TYR A 60 -6.71 -10.45 8.65
CA TYR A 60 -6.22 -11.82 8.83
C TYR A 60 -6.64 -12.35 10.20
N PHE A 61 -7.16 -13.58 10.23
CA PHE A 61 -7.59 -14.25 11.45
C PHE A 61 -6.57 -15.33 11.85
N ALA A 62 -6.61 -15.74 13.12
CA ALA A 62 -5.65 -16.70 13.67
C ALA A 62 -5.86 -18.12 13.08
N ASN A 63 -7.08 -18.45 12.68
CA ASN A 63 -7.45 -19.71 12.06
C ASN A 63 -7.30 -19.71 10.52
N GLU A 64 -6.39 -18.88 10.00
CA GLU A 64 -6.07 -18.76 8.56
C GLU A 64 -7.21 -18.20 7.69
N GLU A 65 -8.32 -17.75 8.29
CA GLU A 65 -9.35 -17.03 7.56
C GLU A 65 -8.89 -15.63 7.17
N MET A 66 -9.52 -15.11 6.14
CA MET A 66 -9.23 -13.78 5.60
C MET A 66 -10.52 -13.08 5.19
N SER A 67 -10.61 -11.79 5.51
CA SER A 67 -11.65 -10.92 4.97
C SER A 67 -11.00 -9.78 4.22
N VAL A 68 -11.43 -9.56 2.99
CA VAL A 68 -10.99 -8.46 2.14
C VAL A 68 -12.21 -7.62 1.81
N SER A 69 -12.09 -6.31 1.93
CA SER A 69 -13.17 -5.38 1.61
C SER A 69 -12.66 -4.17 0.86
N TRP A 70 -13.42 -3.72 -0.13
CA TRP A 70 -13.13 -2.53 -0.90
C TRP A 70 -14.45 -1.92 -1.38
N ASP A 71 -14.57 -0.60 -1.29
CA ASP A 71 -15.84 0.11 -1.47
C ASP A 71 -16.98 -0.53 -0.65
N ASP A 72 -17.94 -1.16 -1.33
CA ASP A 72 -19.11 -1.87 -0.81
C ASP A 72 -19.05 -3.39 -1.12
N GLN A 73 -17.91 -3.86 -1.64
CA GLN A 73 -17.63 -5.25 -1.99
C GLN A 73 -16.77 -5.93 -0.93
N GLN A 74 -17.00 -7.24 -0.74
CA GLN A 74 -16.24 -8.04 0.22
C GLN A 74 -16.00 -9.44 -0.30
N VAL A 75 -14.85 -9.99 0.08
CA VAL A 75 -14.50 -11.41 -0.06
C VAL A 75 -14.20 -11.93 1.34
N LEU A 76 -14.80 -13.07 1.66
CA LEU A 76 -14.53 -13.83 2.86
C LEU A 76 -13.95 -15.17 2.42
N VAL A 77 -12.74 -15.47 2.87
CA VAL A 77 -12.09 -16.76 2.66
C VAL A 77 -12.03 -17.47 3.99
N LEU A 78 -12.77 -18.57 4.08
CA LEU A 78 -12.75 -19.47 5.21
C LEU A 78 -11.62 -20.49 5.05
N CYS A 79 -11.41 -21.32 6.08
CA CYS A 79 -10.44 -22.39 6.02
C CYS A 79 -10.63 -23.28 4.77
N LYS A 80 -9.54 -23.90 4.29
CA LYS A 80 -9.51 -24.68 3.04
C LYS A 80 -10.02 -23.92 1.81
N GLU A 81 -9.77 -22.61 1.78
CA GLU A 81 -10.04 -21.74 0.62
C GLU A 81 -11.51 -21.63 0.24
N ALA A 82 -12.42 -21.93 1.16
CA ALA A 82 -13.85 -21.75 0.96
C ALA A 82 -14.19 -20.26 0.91
N ALA A 83 -14.38 -19.74 -0.30
CA ALA A 83 -14.56 -18.32 -0.53
C ALA A 83 -16.01 -17.92 -0.83
N TYR A 84 -16.39 -16.77 -0.27
CA TYR A 84 -17.71 -16.15 -0.38
C TYR A 84 -17.53 -14.70 -0.82
N LEU A 85 -18.32 -14.27 -1.81
CA LEU A 85 -18.30 -12.92 -2.34
C LEU A 85 -19.57 -12.18 -1.98
N LYS A 86 -19.44 -10.95 -1.50
CA LYS A 86 -20.55 -10.02 -1.34
C LYS A 86 -20.34 -8.86 -2.29
N ILE A 87 -21.16 -8.81 -3.34
CA ILE A 87 -21.13 -7.74 -4.34
C ILE A 87 -22.55 -7.17 -4.43
N PRO A 88 -22.73 -5.85 -4.26
CA PRO A 88 -24.05 -5.24 -4.36
C PRO A 88 -24.66 -5.43 -5.74
N ALA A 89 -25.97 -5.71 -5.78
CA ALA A 89 -26.70 -5.98 -7.02
C ALA A 89 -26.58 -4.84 -8.04
N ALA A 90 -26.48 -3.59 -7.59
CA ALA A 90 -26.29 -2.43 -8.44
C ALA A 90 -24.98 -2.44 -9.26
N LYS A 91 -23.95 -3.18 -8.80
CA LYS A 91 -22.65 -3.33 -9.48
C LYS A 91 -22.60 -4.53 -10.42
N LEU A 92 -23.67 -5.31 -10.52
CA LEU A 92 -23.78 -6.47 -11.38
C LEU A 92 -24.48 -6.07 -12.70
N GLU A 93 -23.78 -5.32 -13.56
CA GLU A 93 -24.30 -4.68 -14.79
C GLU A 93 -24.78 -5.65 -15.89
N GLY A 94 -25.01 -6.93 -15.60
CA GLY A 94 -25.43 -7.94 -16.57
C GLY A 94 -26.06 -9.20 -15.98
N GLY A 95 -26.42 -9.21 -14.69
CA GLY A 95 -26.96 -10.38 -14.00
C GLY A 95 -25.92 -11.10 -13.12
N ALA A 96 -26.12 -12.40 -12.87
CA ALA A 96 -25.27 -13.16 -11.97
C ALA A 96 -23.84 -13.31 -12.52
N LEU A 97 -22.83 -13.19 -11.64
CA LEU A 97 -21.42 -13.39 -12.00
C LEU A 97 -21.17 -14.82 -12.49
N THR A 98 -20.41 -14.95 -13.59
CA THR A 98 -19.89 -16.24 -14.05
C THR A 98 -18.88 -16.80 -13.06
N THR A 99 -18.59 -18.10 -13.15
CA THR A 99 -17.58 -18.75 -12.30
C THR A 99 -16.21 -18.08 -12.45
N GLU A 100 -15.80 -17.79 -13.68
CA GLU A 100 -14.51 -17.17 -13.99
C GLU A 100 -14.40 -15.75 -13.41
N GLN A 101 -15.49 -14.97 -13.47
CA GLN A 101 -15.53 -13.64 -12.86
C GLN A 101 -15.36 -13.72 -11.35
N ARG A 102 -16.06 -14.66 -10.69
CA ARG A 102 -15.92 -14.84 -9.23
C ARG A 102 -14.49 -15.28 -8.86
N GLN A 103 -13.90 -16.21 -9.62
CA GLN A 103 -12.53 -16.67 -9.41
C GLN A 103 -11.52 -15.51 -9.51
N MET A 104 -11.68 -14.67 -10.53
CA MET A 104 -10.81 -13.50 -10.72
C MET A 104 -10.92 -12.52 -9.56
N ILE A 105 -12.14 -12.22 -9.09
CA ILE A 105 -12.35 -11.30 -7.96
C ILE A 105 -11.75 -11.86 -6.67
N VAL A 106 -11.95 -13.15 -6.38
CA VAL A 106 -11.36 -13.79 -5.19
C VAL A 106 -9.83 -13.78 -5.27
N TYR A 107 -9.27 -14.10 -6.44
CA TYR A 107 -7.82 -14.08 -6.65
C TYR A 107 -7.23 -12.67 -6.43
N GLN A 108 -7.85 -11.64 -7.00
CA GLN A 108 -7.44 -10.24 -6.79
C GLN A 108 -7.55 -9.84 -5.32
N ALA A 109 -8.61 -10.25 -4.63
CA ALA A 109 -8.80 -9.98 -3.21
C ALA A 109 -7.70 -10.63 -2.37
N LEU A 110 -7.39 -11.91 -2.59
CA LEU A 110 -6.32 -12.64 -1.90
C LEU A 110 -4.95 -11.97 -2.07
N MET A 111 -4.67 -11.46 -3.28
CA MET A 111 -3.42 -10.78 -3.57
C MET A 111 -3.38 -9.34 -3.06
N SER A 112 -4.51 -8.73 -2.70
CA SER A 112 -4.58 -7.28 -2.44
C SER A 112 -3.72 -6.81 -1.26
N GLY A 113 -3.70 -7.53 -0.14
CA GLY A 113 -2.96 -7.12 1.07
C GLY A 113 -1.45 -7.25 0.88
N LEU A 114 -0.97 -8.48 0.70
CA LEU A 114 0.45 -8.75 0.51
C LEU A 114 0.99 -8.19 -0.81
N GLY A 115 0.18 -8.18 -1.88
CA GLY A 115 0.55 -7.59 -3.16
C GLY A 115 0.71 -6.07 -3.08
N ALA A 116 -0.08 -5.37 -2.26
CA ALA A 116 0.14 -3.95 -2.01
C ALA A 116 1.46 -3.69 -1.27
N VAL A 117 1.80 -4.52 -0.28
CA VAL A 117 3.10 -4.46 0.40
C VAL A 117 4.23 -4.72 -0.61
N ALA A 118 4.14 -5.76 -1.42
CA ALA A 118 5.12 -6.05 -2.46
C ALA A 118 5.28 -4.87 -3.45
N GLY A 119 4.18 -4.20 -3.81
CA GLY A 119 4.19 -3.03 -4.69
C GLY A 119 4.95 -1.82 -4.10
N ILE A 120 4.97 -1.65 -2.77
CA ILE A 120 5.73 -0.58 -2.13
C ILE A 120 7.16 -0.96 -1.77
N VAL A 121 7.51 -2.26 -1.74
CA VAL A 121 8.87 -2.74 -1.43
C VAL A 121 9.89 -2.26 -2.47
N GLY A 122 9.54 -2.25 -3.75
CA GLY A 122 10.43 -1.73 -4.80
C GLY A 122 10.92 -0.30 -4.48
N PRO A 123 10.02 0.70 -4.40
CA PRO A 123 10.43 2.07 -4.15
C PRO A 123 10.90 2.31 -2.70
N ALA A 124 10.30 1.67 -1.68
CA ALA A 124 10.65 1.95 -0.28
C ALA A 124 11.87 1.15 0.22
N GLY A 125 12.22 0.06 -0.46
CA GLY A 125 13.13 -0.97 0.05
C GLY A 125 12.43 -1.99 0.94
N GLU A 126 13.08 -3.14 1.16
CA GLU A 126 12.58 -4.23 2.01
C GLU A 126 12.58 -3.87 3.50
N VAL A 127 13.47 -2.97 3.90
CA VAL A 127 13.66 -2.50 5.28
C VAL A 127 13.58 -0.98 5.28
N VAL A 128 12.68 -0.44 6.11
CA VAL A 128 12.44 1.01 6.21
C VAL A 128 12.84 1.56 7.57
N ALA A 129 13.35 2.79 7.59
CA ALA A 129 13.68 3.51 8.81
C ALA A 129 12.46 4.31 9.30
N VAL A 130 12.01 4.02 10.51
CA VAL A 130 10.84 4.64 11.15
C VAL A 130 11.26 5.36 12.42
N ALA A 131 10.83 6.60 12.61
CA ALA A 131 11.16 7.35 13.81
C ALA A 131 10.51 6.72 15.06
N ASP A 132 11.28 6.58 16.12
CA ASP A 132 10.83 5.93 17.36
C ASP A 132 9.83 6.79 18.15
N ASP A 133 9.81 8.10 17.89
CA ASP A 133 8.86 9.05 18.48
C ASP A 133 7.53 9.17 17.70
N GLY A 134 7.37 8.40 16.61
CA GLY A 134 6.18 8.41 15.77
C GLY A 134 6.10 9.56 14.76
N SER A 135 7.15 10.38 14.64
CA SER A 135 7.25 11.38 13.57
C SER A 135 7.38 10.75 12.18
N GLU A 136 7.01 11.48 11.14
CA GLU A 136 7.21 11.02 9.76
C GLU A 136 8.69 11.06 9.39
N THR A 137 9.20 9.98 8.81
CA THR A 137 10.48 9.98 8.09
C THR A 137 10.21 10.12 6.60
N ARG A 138 11.13 10.79 5.89
CA ARG A 138 11.06 10.98 4.44
C ARG A 138 12.37 10.54 3.79
N SER A 139 12.25 9.82 2.67
CA SER A 139 13.38 9.41 1.84
C SER A 139 12.99 9.43 0.36
N VAL A 140 13.98 9.25 -0.50
CA VAL A 140 13.77 9.06 -1.94
C VAL A 140 14.02 7.59 -2.26
N GLY A 141 13.07 7.02 -3.00
CA GLY A 141 13.10 5.66 -3.51
C GLY A 141 13.28 5.62 -5.02
N GLU A 142 13.88 4.56 -5.53
CA GLU A 142 14.05 4.35 -6.97
C GLU A 142 13.63 2.94 -7.37
N ASN A 143 12.95 2.81 -8.51
CA ASN A 143 12.68 1.54 -9.18
C ASN A 143 13.19 1.58 -10.60
N SER A 144 13.89 0.53 -11.02
CA SER A 144 14.30 0.37 -12.41
C SER A 144 13.13 -0.08 -13.27
N TRP A 145 13.07 0.44 -14.50
CA TRP A 145 12.20 -0.05 -15.57
C TRP A 145 13.04 -0.26 -16.84
N ALA A 146 12.43 -0.77 -17.91
CA ALA A 146 13.14 -1.23 -19.11
C ALA A 146 14.17 -0.24 -19.68
N TYR A 147 13.90 1.07 -19.57
CA TYR A 147 14.75 2.12 -20.17
C TYR A 147 15.19 3.20 -19.18
N GLY A 148 15.09 2.95 -17.86
CA GLY A 148 15.64 3.88 -16.87
C GLY A 148 15.10 3.68 -15.47
N VAL A 149 14.82 4.79 -14.78
CA VAL A 149 14.46 4.79 -13.36
C VAL A 149 13.21 5.62 -13.09
N GLU A 150 12.31 5.07 -12.29
CA GLU A 150 11.22 5.80 -11.63
C GLU A 150 11.69 6.27 -10.25
N ARG A 151 11.41 7.53 -9.90
CA ARG A 151 11.72 8.09 -8.59
C ARG A 151 10.47 8.29 -7.76
N TYR A 152 10.61 8.10 -6.46
CA TYR A 152 9.51 8.14 -5.50
C TYR A 152 9.88 8.97 -4.27
N GLU A 153 8.94 9.76 -3.77
CA GLU A 153 8.94 10.19 -2.38
C GLU A 153 8.43 9.01 -1.54
N VAL A 154 9.17 8.65 -0.51
CA VAL A 154 8.81 7.60 0.44
C VAL A 154 8.63 8.25 1.81
N ILE A 155 7.46 8.04 2.40
CA ILE A 155 7.13 8.50 3.75
C ILE A 155 6.85 7.29 4.61
N THR A 156 7.49 7.20 5.78
CA THR A 156 7.17 6.14 6.75
C THR A 156 6.89 6.72 8.13
N GLN A 157 6.06 6.01 8.89
CA GLN A 157 5.63 6.48 10.20
C GLN A 157 5.15 5.31 11.07
N ARG A 158 5.43 5.37 12.36
CA ARG A 158 4.71 4.56 13.36
C ARG A 158 3.52 5.36 13.86
N LEU A 159 2.32 4.89 13.57
CA LEU A 159 1.08 5.53 14.01
C LEU A 159 0.89 5.38 15.53
N PRO A 160 0.04 6.22 16.17
CA PRO A 160 -0.17 6.19 17.63
C PRO A 160 -0.63 4.85 18.19
N ASP A 161 -1.28 4.03 17.37
CA ASP A 161 -1.73 2.68 17.71
C ASP A 161 -0.68 1.59 17.43
N GLY A 162 0.54 1.99 17.08
CA GLY A 162 1.67 1.13 16.78
C GLY A 162 1.72 0.60 15.34
N ALA A 163 0.71 0.89 14.50
CA ALA A 163 0.70 0.44 13.11
C ALA A 163 1.81 1.11 12.29
N LEU A 164 2.40 0.35 11.36
CA LEU A 164 3.38 0.86 10.41
C LEU A 164 2.65 1.45 9.21
N ARG A 165 2.88 2.73 8.93
CA ARG A 165 2.43 3.39 7.70
C ARG A 165 3.61 3.58 6.77
N VAL A 166 3.47 3.18 5.51
CA VAL A 166 4.42 3.44 4.44
C VAL A 166 3.66 3.98 3.23
N ARG A 167 4.10 5.11 2.69
CA ARG A 167 3.54 5.72 1.49
C ARG A 167 4.63 5.96 0.48
N THR A 168 4.39 5.57 -0.76
CA THR A 168 5.26 5.82 -1.91
C THR A 168 4.48 6.68 -2.91
N ARG A 169 5.09 7.76 -3.39
CA ARG A 169 4.49 8.63 -4.41
C ARG A 169 5.48 8.81 -5.54
N LYS A 170 5.09 8.48 -6.76
CA LYS A 170 5.94 8.67 -7.93
C LYS A 170 6.14 10.17 -8.18
N THR A 171 7.39 10.60 -8.24
CA THR A 171 7.79 11.98 -8.48
C THR A 171 8.34 12.19 -9.89
N GLU A 172 8.94 11.15 -10.48
CA GLU A 172 9.57 11.23 -11.80
C GLU A 172 9.64 9.86 -12.48
N ALA A 173 9.73 9.86 -13.81
CA ALA A 173 10.21 8.74 -14.60
C ALA A 173 11.27 9.26 -15.56
N VAL A 174 12.50 8.79 -15.43
CA VAL A 174 13.64 9.20 -16.23
C VAL A 174 14.01 8.07 -17.18
N ASN A 175 14.05 8.39 -18.47
CA ASN A 175 14.66 7.53 -19.47
C ASN A 175 16.17 7.79 -19.49
N THR A 176 16.97 6.75 -19.29
CA THR A 176 18.43 6.80 -19.27
C THR A 176 19.05 6.05 -20.45
N THR A 177 18.23 5.47 -21.33
CA THR A 177 18.70 4.77 -22.53
C THR A 177 19.13 5.80 -23.58
N PRO A 178 20.30 5.61 -24.23
CA PRO A 178 20.71 6.47 -25.33
C PRO A 178 19.71 6.45 -26.51
N PRO A 179 19.70 7.50 -27.35
CA PRO A 179 18.94 7.49 -28.59
C PRO A 179 19.28 6.27 -29.45
N ALA A 180 18.29 5.71 -30.13
CA ALA A 180 18.48 4.57 -31.01
C ALA A 180 19.29 4.98 -32.25
N GLY A 181 20.15 4.09 -32.72
CA GLY A 181 20.83 4.22 -34.00
C GLY A 181 19.90 3.95 -35.18
N PRO A 182 20.25 4.39 -36.40
CA PRO A 182 19.41 4.20 -37.58
C PRO A 182 19.23 2.74 -38.00
N ASP A 183 20.10 1.84 -37.54
CA ASP A 183 20.05 0.40 -37.82
C ASP A 183 19.50 -0.43 -36.64
N ASP A 184 19.09 0.22 -35.54
CA ASP A 184 18.58 -0.48 -34.37
C ASP A 184 17.16 -0.99 -34.61
N MET A 185 16.98 -2.30 -34.44
CA MET A 185 15.70 -2.99 -34.64
C MET A 185 14.90 -3.18 -33.33
N PHE A 186 15.46 -2.77 -32.19
CA PHE A 186 14.86 -2.92 -30.85
C PHE A 186 15.19 -1.71 -29.99
N SER A 187 14.31 -1.39 -29.03
CA SER A 187 14.48 -0.23 -28.14
C SER A 187 14.53 1.09 -28.90
N THR A 188 13.77 1.16 -29.99
CA THR A 188 13.53 2.39 -30.74
C THR A 188 12.88 3.46 -29.87
N GLU A 189 12.89 4.72 -30.28
CA GLU A 189 12.21 5.80 -29.54
C GLU A 189 10.71 5.49 -29.35
N ASP A 190 10.07 4.88 -30.35
CA ASP A 190 8.67 4.46 -30.28
C ASP A 190 8.48 3.34 -29.26
N ASP A 191 9.37 2.34 -29.20
CA ASP A 191 9.34 1.29 -28.18
C ASP A 191 9.52 1.88 -26.78
N GLN A 192 10.48 2.79 -26.62
CA GLN A 192 10.76 3.45 -25.36
C GLN A 192 9.59 4.30 -24.88
N ALA A 193 8.95 5.06 -25.78
CA ALA A 193 7.77 5.85 -25.49
C ALA A 193 6.56 4.97 -25.15
N ALA A 194 6.37 3.87 -25.87
CA ALA A 194 5.32 2.89 -25.56
C ALA A 194 5.50 2.32 -24.15
N ARG A 195 6.72 1.88 -23.79
CA ARG A 195 6.99 1.37 -22.43
C ARG A 195 6.86 2.42 -21.36
N LEU A 196 7.26 3.67 -21.62
CA LEU A 196 7.05 4.77 -20.69
C LEU A 196 5.55 5.02 -20.42
N SER A 197 4.71 4.85 -21.44
CA SER A 197 3.25 5.03 -21.32
C SER A 197 2.55 3.92 -20.52
N GLU A 198 3.18 2.75 -20.39
CA GLU A 198 2.69 1.63 -19.56
C GLU A 198 2.97 1.88 -18.06
N LEU A 199 3.90 2.78 -17.72
CA LEU A 199 4.19 3.09 -16.32
C LEU A 199 3.06 3.91 -15.69
N ALA A 200 2.89 3.75 -14.37
CA ALA A 200 2.00 4.62 -13.62
C ALA A 200 2.42 6.10 -13.80
N PRO A 201 1.49 7.05 -13.97
CA PRO A 201 1.85 8.43 -14.21
C PRO A 201 2.50 9.06 -12.97
N VAL A 202 3.27 10.12 -13.18
CA VAL A 202 3.80 10.95 -12.09
C VAL A 202 2.64 11.46 -11.23
N GLY A 203 2.83 11.47 -9.90
CA GLY A 203 1.80 11.82 -8.94
C GLY A 203 0.94 10.64 -8.46
N SER A 204 1.02 9.47 -9.12
CA SER A 204 0.47 8.23 -8.59
C SER A 204 1.09 7.88 -7.23
N TRP A 205 0.30 7.27 -6.35
CA TRP A 205 0.78 6.90 -5.02
C TRP A 205 0.05 5.70 -4.44
N THR A 206 0.76 5.00 -3.57
CA THR A 206 0.23 3.90 -2.77
C THR A 206 0.62 4.13 -1.30
N GLU A 207 -0.33 3.95 -0.40
CA GLU A 207 -0.13 3.97 1.05
C GLU A 207 -0.59 2.62 1.61
N VAL A 208 0.26 2.02 2.43
CA VAL A 208 -0.05 0.79 3.14
C VAL A 208 0.09 1.06 4.63
N VAL A 209 -0.94 0.69 5.39
CA VAL A 209 -0.94 0.68 6.85
C VAL A 209 -1.00 -0.77 7.32
N VAL A 210 0.07 -1.23 7.94
CA VAL A 210 0.23 -2.58 8.47
C VAL A 210 0.06 -2.55 9.97
N ARG A 211 -1.01 -3.18 10.46
CA ARG A 211 -1.29 -3.33 11.88
C ARG A 211 -0.90 -4.74 12.32
N GLY A 212 0.08 -4.82 13.21
CA GLY A 212 0.47 -6.08 13.86
C GLY A 212 -0.47 -6.47 15.01
N GLY A 213 0.03 -7.33 15.91
CA GLY A 213 -0.67 -7.73 17.13
C GLY A 213 -1.48 -9.02 17.00
N ALA A 214 -2.17 -9.39 18.08
CA ALA A 214 -2.96 -10.62 18.12
C ALA A 214 -4.09 -10.58 17.09
N ARG A 215 -4.12 -11.57 16.20
CA ARG A 215 -5.25 -11.77 15.28
C ARG A 215 -6.49 -12.15 16.06
N GLN A 216 -7.66 -11.72 15.57
CA GLN A 216 -8.92 -12.28 16.03
C GLN A 216 -8.92 -13.78 15.76
N PRO A 217 -9.50 -14.61 16.64
CA PRO A 217 -9.40 -16.05 16.52
C PRO A 217 -9.98 -16.57 15.21
N HIS A 218 -11.14 -16.03 14.83
CA HIS A 218 -11.90 -16.41 13.64
C HIS A 218 -12.97 -15.34 13.35
N VAL A 219 -13.57 -15.37 12.15
CA VAL A 219 -14.76 -14.57 11.83
C VAL A 219 -15.92 -14.98 12.74
N ASP A 220 -16.80 -14.03 13.09
CA ASP A 220 -17.98 -14.29 13.91
C ASP A 220 -18.81 -15.45 13.33
N PRO A 221 -18.95 -16.58 14.05
CA PRO A 221 -19.72 -17.73 13.57
C PRO A 221 -21.19 -17.41 13.26
N ALA A 222 -21.76 -16.41 13.93
CA ALA A 222 -23.15 -15.96 13.75
C ALA A 222 -23.32 -14.99 12.58
N MET A 223 -22.24 -14.55 11.93
CA MET A 223 -22.30 -13.67 10.77
C MET A 223 -23.15 -14.31 9.67
N SER A 224 -24.18 -13.57 9.24
CA SER A 224 -25.07 -14.01 8.16
C SER A 224 -24.35 -13.99 6.82
N LEU A 225 -24.51 -15.07 6.07
CA LEU A 225 -24.09 -15.21 4.68
C LEU A 225 -25.24 -14.95 3.69
N GLN A 226 -26.34 -14.35 4.17
CA GLN A 226 -27.41 -13.91 3.28
C GLN A 226 -26.90 -12.84 2.30
N GLY A 227 -27.15 -13.05 1.00
CA GLY A 227 -26.66 -12.17 -0.06
C GLY A 227 -25.19 -12.35 -0.41
N TRP A 228 -24.51 -13.32 0.20
CA TRP A 228 -23.19 -13.77 -0.23
C TRP A 228 -23.32 -14.85 -1.30
N VAL A 229 -22.37 -14.87 -2.21
CA VAL A 229 -22.28 -15.80 -3.32
C VAL A 229 -21.10 -16.73 -3.05
N SER A 230 -21.37 -18.03 -2.90
CA SER A 230 -20.30 -19.03 -2.77
C SER A 230 -19.55 -19.20 -4.09
N MET A 231 -18.26 -19.52 -3.99
CA MET A 231 -17.46 -20.01 -5.12
C MET A 231 -17.85 -21.42 -5.56
N GLY A 232 -18.43 -22.23 -4.66
CA GLY A 232 -18.99 -23.54 -4.96
C GLY A 232 -20.52 -23.53 -5.03
N ASP A 233 -21.12 -24.72 -4.96
CA ASP A 233 -22.58 -24.90 -4.93
C ASP A 233 -23.16 -24.80 -3.50
N ASP A 234 -22.33 -24.43 -2.53
CA ASP A 234 -22.69 -24.38 -1.11
C ASP A 234 -23.69 -23.27 -0.80
N ARG A 235 -24.66 -23.60 0.07
CA ARG A 235 -25.68 -22.68 0.56
C ARG A 235 -25.68 -22.67 2.09
N ALA A 236 -24.72 -21.97 2.66
CA ALA A 236 -24.68 -21.69 4.09
C ALA A 236 -25.45 -20.40 4.42
N ALA A 237 -26.24 -20.41 5.49
CA ALA A 237 -26.89 -19.19 5.98
C ALA A 237 -25.98 -18.38 6.91
N THR A 238 -24.99 -19.03 7.54
CA THR A 238 -24.05 -18.44 8.48
C THR A 238 -22.62 -18.94 8.26
N VAL A 239 -21.64 -18.21 8.80
CA VAL A 239 -20.22 -18.63 8.78
C VAL A 239 -20.02 -19.97 9.50
N ALA A 240 -20.72 -20.23 10.61
CA ALA A 240 -20.65 -21.51 11.30
C ALA A 240 -21.10 -22.69 10.42
N GLU A 241 -22.18 -22.51 9.66
CA GLU A 241 -22.66 -23.52 8.72
C GLU A 241 -21.68 -23.73 7.57
N ALA A 242 -21.15 -22.65 6.99
CA ALA A 242 -20.15 -22.71 5.94
C ALA A 242 -18.93 -23.51 6.40
N ARG A 243 -18.39 -23.20 7.59
CA ARG A 243 -17.29 -23.96 8.19
C ARG A 243 -17.60 -25.45 8.28
N LYS A 244 -18.81 -25.82 8.73
CA LYS A 244 -19.23 -27.22 8.84
C LYS A 244 -19.27 -27.91 7.47
N LEU A 245 -19.79 -27.24 6.43
CA LEU A 245 -19.84 -27.78 5.06
C LEU A 245 -18.44 -28.05 4.51
N HIS A 246 -17.47 -27.16 4.78
CA HIS A 246 -16.09 -27.30 4.33
C HIS A 246 -15.20 -28.10 5.29
N GLY A 247 -15.75 -28.62 6.38
CA GLY A 247 -15.00 -29.36 7.41
C GLY A 247 -13.91 -28.53 8.07
N CYS A 248 -14.17 -27.25 8.26
CA CYS A 248 -13.39 -26.34 9.12
C CYS A 248 -13.67 -26.66 10.58
N LYS A 249 -12.62 -26.63 11.40
CA LYS A 249 -12.70 -26.81 12.84
C LYS A 249 -12.85 -25.46 13.53
#